data_AF-A0A2V9IU26-F1
#
_entry.id   AF-A0A2V9IU26-F1
#
_cell.length_a   1.000
_cell.length_b   1.000
_cell.length_c   1.000
_cell.angle_alpha   90.00
_cell.angle_beta   90.00
_cell.angle_gamma   90.00
#
_symmetry.space_group_name_H-M   'P 1'
#
loop_
_entity.id
_entity.type
_entity.pdbx_description
1 polymer ?
#
loop_
_entity_poly.entity_id
_entity_poly.type
_entity_poly.pdbx_seq_one_letter_code
_entity_poly.pdbx_strand_id
1 'polypeptide(L)' 'RHETVRISREGEFVLVKVTEKQEPKVDLKIPVAVVDALLERPGDELNLKAAVAAMRQKQVGDILTVNDNNTRVRLWID' A
#
# COMPACT_ATOMS: atom_id res chain seq x y z
N ARG A 1 23.79 -0.34 0.55
CA ARG A 1 22.84 0.11 -0.50
C ARG A 1 21.94 1.17 0.13
N HIS A 2 21.61 2.26 -0.57
CA HIS A 2 20.72 3.31 -0.08
C HIS A 2 19.38 3.16 -0.80
N GLU A 3 18.31 2.96 -0.04
CA GLU A 3 16.93 2.95 -0.53
C GLU A 3 16.24 4.20 0.03
N THR A 4 15.44 4.88 -0.80
CA THR A 4 14.63 6.02 -0.37
C THR A 4 13.16 5.63 -0.43
N VAL A 5 12.50 5.71 0.72
CA VAL A 5 11.07 5.45 0.90
C VAL A 5 10.36 6.79 1.02
N ARG A 6 9.39 7.05 0.13
CA ARG A 6 8.53 8.24 0.17
C ARG A 6 7.09 7.82 0.37
N ILE A 7 6.48 8.30 1.46
CA ILE A 7 5.07 8.09 1.78
C ILE A 7 4.34 9.40 1.55
N SER A 8 3.24 9.37 0.81
CA SER A 8 2.42 10.56 0.50
C SER A 8 0.95 10.19 0.37
N ARG A 9 0.04 11.13 0.62
CA ARG A 9 -1.40 10.94 0.39
C ARG A 9 -1.80 11.60 -0.92
N GLU A 10 -2.56 10.89 -1.75
CA GLU A 10 -3.17 11.36 -2.99
C GLU A 10 -4.66 10.98 -2.98
N GLY A 11 -5.53 11.96 -2.70
CA GLY A 11 -6.97 11.74 -2.56
C GLY A 11 -7.33 10.72 -1.46
N GLU A 12 -8.05 9.67 -1.84
CA GLU A 12 -8.42 8.54 -0.97
C GLU A 12 -7.33 7.46 -0.85
N PHE A 13 -6.11 7.72 -1.34
CA PHE A 13 -5.02 6.75 -1.33
C PHE A 13 -3.77 7.26 -0.61
N VAL A 14 -3.08 6.34 0.04
CA VAL A 14 -1.70 6.46 0.50
C VAL A 14 -0.80 5.81 -0.56
N LEU A 15 0.13 6.60 -1.07
CA LEU A 15 1.15 6.19 -2.02
C LEU A 15 2.47 5.97 -1.28
N VAL A 16 3.03 4.77 -1.42
CA VAL A 16 4.38 4.46 -0.93
C VAL A 16 5.26 4.17 -2.13
N LYS A 17 6.29 5.00 -2.32
CA LYS A 17 7.28 4.83 -3.39
C LYS A 17 8.61 4.44 -2.79
N VAL A 18 9.16 3.31 -3.24
CA VAL A 18 10.51 2.88 -2.89
C VAL A 18 11.39 3.01 -4.13
N THR A 19 12.49 3.75 -3.97
CA THR A 19 13.49 3.98 -5.02
C THR A 19 14.85 3.45 -4.57
N GLU A 20 15.52 2.72 -5.45
CA GLU A 20 16.90 2.27 -5.26
C GLU A 20 17.73 2.80 -6.44
N LYS A 21 18.83 3.52 -6.19
CA LYS A 21 19.68 4.11 -7.24
C LYS A 21 18.93 4.95 -8.29
N GLN A 22 17.90 5.70 -7.86
CA GLN A 22 17.01 6.51 -8.71
C GLN A 22 16.04 5.72 -9.60
N GLU A 23 16.00 4.40 -9.48
CA GLU A 23 15.04 3.57 -10.20
C GLU A 23 13.85 3.22 -9.29
N PRO A 24 12.60 3.34 -9.79
CA PRO A 24 11.41 2.93 -9.04
C PRO A 24 11.38 1.41 -8.93
N LYS A 25 11.22 0.91 -7.71
CA LYS A 25 11.25 -0.52 -7.38
C LYS A 25 9.89 -1.02 -6.89
N VAL A 26 9.16 -0.17 -6.17
CA VAL A 26 7.86 -0.51 -5.59
C VAL A 26 6.97 0.74 -5.53
N ASP A 27 5.74 0.63 -6.03
CA ASP A 27 4.69 1.63 -5.90
C ASP A 27 3.46 1.01 -5.21
N LEU A 28 3.32 1.20 -3.89
CA LEU A 28 2.08 0.82 -3.22
C LEU A 28 1.04 1.93 -3.35
N LYS A 29 -0.21 1.54 -3.64
CA LYS A 29 -1.38 2.41 -3.62
C LYS A 29 -2.41 1.80 -2.69
N ILE A 30 -2.49 2.31 -1.47
CA ILE A 30 -3.31 1.74 -0.40
C ILE A 30 -4.47 2.70 -0.13
N PRO A 31 -5.74 2.26 -0.12
CA PRO A 31 -6.84 3.13 0.28
C PRO A 31 -6.68 3.61 1.73
N VAL A 32 -6.97 4.89 1.97
CA VAL A 32 -6.91 5.49 3.31
C VAL A 32 -7.78 4.72 4.30
N ALA A 33 -8.97 4.29 3.90
CA ALA A 33 -9.85 3.48 4.75
C ALA A 33 -9.24 2.14 5.21
N VAL A 34 -8.31 1.56 4.42
CA VAL A 34 -7.59 0.35 4.79
C VAL A 34 -6.50 0.67 5.82
N VAL A 35 -5.82 1.82 5.66
CA VAL A 35 -4.84 2.31 6.64
C VAL A 35 -5.53 2.63 7.96
N ASP A 36 -6.68 3.29 7.94
CA ASP A 36 -7.46 3.59 9.14
C ASP A 36 -7.88 2.29 9.85
N ALA A 37 -8.37 1.32 9.09
CA ALA A 37 -8.75 0.01 9.62
C ALA A 37 -7.54 -0.76 10.20
N LEU A 38 -6.34 -0.64 9.62
CA LEU A 38 -5.11 -1.20 10.19
C LEU A 38 -4.77 -0.60 11.55
N LEU A 39 -5.06 0.69 11.73
CA LEU A 39 -4.72 1.47 12.93
C LEU A 39 -5.87 1.54 13.94
N GLU A 40 -6.97 0.84 13.71
CA GLU A 40 -8.18 0.88 14.54
C GLU A 40 -8.05 0.19 15.92
N ARG A 41 -6.86 -0.34 16.26
CA ARG A 41 -6.60 -0.91 17.58
C ARG A 41 -5.88 0.07 18.49
N PRO A 42 -6.22 0.09 19.79
CA PRO A 42 -5.41 0.80 20.78
C PRO A 42 -4.04 0.12 20.98
N GLY A 43 -3.02 0.92 21.22
CA GLY A 43 -1.64 0.46 21.41
C GLY A 43 -0.86 0.33 20.11
N ASP A 44 0.19 -0.49 20.12
CA ASP A 44 1.14 -0.63 19.00
C ASP A 44 0.83 -1.84 18.09
N GLU A 45 -0.39 -2.40 18.18
CA GLU A 45 -0.80 -3.56 17.39
C GLU A 45 -1.61 -3.19 16.15
N LEU A 46 -1.29 -3.82 15.01
CA LEU A 46 -2.05 -3.67 13.78
C LEU A 46 -3.31 -4.55 13.75
N ASN A 47 -4.42 -3.98 13.30
CA ASN A 47 -5.69 -4.69 13.12
C ASN A 47 -5.81 -5.26 11.69
N LEU A 48 -5.07 -6.33 11.42
CA LEU A 48 -5.05 -7.00 10.11
C LEU A 48 -6.44 -7.47 9.65
N LYS A 49 -7.30 -7.88 10.58
CA LYS A 49 -8.66 -8.36 10.28
C LYS A 49 -9.54 -7.22 9.74
N ALA A 50 -9.51 -6.05 10.38
CA ALA A 50 -10.26 -4.90 9.93
C ALA A 50 -9.74 -4.39 8.58
N ALA A 51 -8.42 -4.37 8.39
CA ALA A 51 -7.80 -4.01 7.11
C ALA A 51 -8.31 -4.88 5.95
N VAL A 52 -8.29 -6.21 6.11
CA VAL A 52 -8.81 -7.14 5.08
C VAL A 52 -10.31 -6.93 4.84
N ALA A 53 -11.09 -6.66 5.89
CA ALA A 53 -12.51 -6.36 5.74
C ALA A 53 -12.73 -5.05 4.96
N ALA A 54 -11.98 -3.99 5.26
CA ALA A 54 -12.04 -2.71 4.57
C ALA A 54 -11.63 -2.82 3.09
N MET A 55 -10.63 -3.67 2.79
CA MET A 55 -10.21 -3.94 1.42
C MET A 55 -11.33 -4.59 0.60
N ARG A 56 -12.05 -5.57 1.17
CA ARG A 56 -13.19 -6.22 0.50
C ARG A 56 -14.34 -5.26 0.25
N GLN A 57 -14.64 -4.38 1.21
CA GLN A 57 -15.76 -3.42 1.10
C GLN A 57 -15.54 -2.39 0.00
N LYS A 58 -14.30 -1.94 -0.20
CA LYS A 58 -13.97 -0.89 -1.17
C LYS A 58 -13.84 -1.40 -2.61
N GLN A 59 -14.01 -2.71 -2.88
CA GLN A 59 -13.83 -3.33 -4.21
C GLN A 59 -12.55 -2.82 -4.89
N VAL A 60 -11.47 -2.75 -4.13
CA VAL A 60 -10.27 -2.05 -4.57
C VAL A 60 -9.53 -2.97 -5.53
N GLY A 61 -9.72 -2.70 -6.81
CA GLY A 61 -9.11 -3.47 -7.88
C GLY A 61 -7.59 -3.53 -7.78
N ASP A 62 -6.91 -2.51 -7.24
CA ASP A 62 -5.45 -2.50 -7.09
C ASP A 62 -5.01 -2.13 -5.69
N ILE A 63 -4.34 -3.06 -5.01
CA ILE A 63 -3.84 -2.87 -3.65
C ILE A 63 -2.32 -2.64 -3.64
N LEU A 64 -1.62 -3.32 -4.54
CA LEU A 64 -0.17 -3.28 -4.62
C LEU A 64 0.26 -3.40 -6.09
N THR A 65 1.08 -2.46 -6.55
CA THR A 65 1.75 -2.59 -7.85
C THR A 65 3.27 -2.53 -7.63
N VAL A 66 3.93 -3.67 -7.74
CA VAL A 66 5.39 -3.69 -7.80
C VAL A 66 5.79 -3.44 -9.25
N ASN A 67 6.43 -2.31 -9.52
CA ASN A 67 7.12 -2.08 -10.78
C ASN A 67 8.61 -2.15 -10.49
N ASP A 68 9.24 -3.25 -10.90
CA ASP A 68 10.69 -3.38 -11.02
C ASP A 68 11.03 -3.34 -12.52
N ASN A 69 12.26 -2.99 -12.88
CA ASN A 69 12.71 -2.79 -14.27
C ASN A 69 12.39 -3.96 -15.22
N ASN A 70 12.18 -5.17 -14.66
CA ASN A 70 11.87 -6.38 -15.42
C ASN A 70 10.56 -7.06 -15.02
N THR A 71 9.83 -6.57 -14.01
CA THR A 71 8.66 -7.27 -13.48
C THR A 71 7.58 -6.29 -13.02
N ARG A 72 6.35 -6.49 -13.51
CA ARG A 72 5.14 -5.85 -12.96
C ARG A 72 4.34 -6.89 -12.19
N VAL A 73 4.29 -6.78 -10.87
CA VAL A 73 3.41 -7.59 -10.02
C VAL A 73 2.26 -6.72 -9.55
N ARG A 74 1.03 -7.17 -9.81
CA ARG A 74 -0.19 -6.49 -9.36
C ARG A 74 -0.92 -7.42 -8.41
N LEU A 75 -1.17 -6.96 -7.19
CA LEU A 75 -1.95 -7.67 -6.19
C LEU A 75 -3.33 -7.03 -6.12
N TRP A 76 -4.36 -7.84 -6.37
CA TRP A 76 -5.76 -7.47 -6.29
C TRP A 76 -6.54 -8.47 -5.45
N ILE A 77 -7.69 -8.04 -4.92
CA ILE A 77 -8.67 -8.92 -4.29
C ILE A 77 -9.88 -8.96 -5.22
N ASP A 78 -10.27 -10.18 -5.61
CA ASP A 78 -11.54 -10.51 -6.28
C ASP A 78 -12.53 -11.05 -5.23
#